data_AF-A0A793GNY4-F1
#
_entry.id   AF-A0A793GNY4-F1
#
_cell.length_a   1.000
_cell.length_b   1.000
_cell.length_c   1.000
_cell.angle_alpha   90.00
_cell.angle_beta   90.00
_cell.angle_gamma   90.00
#
_symmetry.space_group_name_H-M   'P 1'
#
loop_
_entity.id
_entity.type
_entity.pdbx_description
1 polymer ?
#
loop_
_entity_poly.entity_id
_entity_poly.type
_entity_poly.pdbx_seq_one_letter_code
_entity_poly.pdbx_strand_id
1 'polypeptide(L)'
;MNMMAVPFHGNSLYVVNHNGEPYVPMKPVVAGMGLAWQSQLAKLRQRFASTITEIVMVAEDGKQRNMVSMPLRKLAGWLQTINPNKVKPEIRDKVIRYQEECDDVLYEYWTKGFVVNPRKMSV
;
A
#
# COMPACT_ATOMS: atom_id res chain seq x y z
N MET A 1 12.17 -15.61 1.76
CA MET A 1 11.53 -14.31 1.41
C MET A 1 10.98 -13.74 2.69
N ASN A 2 11.54 -12.64 3.20
CA ASN A 2 11.09 -12.07 4.48
C ASN A 2 9.87 -11.19 4.21
N MET A 3 8.72 -11.58 4.75
CA MET A 3 7.46 -10.88 4.57
C MET A 3 7.13 -10.16 5.88
N MET A 4 7.10 -8.83 5.84
CA MET A 4 6.68 -8.05 7.01
C MET A 4 5.21 -7.66 6.87
N ALA A 5 4.41 -7.97 7.89
CA ALA A 5 3.04 -7.50 8.02
C ALA A 5 3.04 -6.16 8.76
N VAL A 6 2.67 -5.07 8.08
CA VAL A 6 2.45 -3.77 8.72
C VAL A 6 0.96 -3.65 9.05
N PRO A 7 0.56 -3.45 10.32
CA PRO A 7 -0.84 -3.22 10.67
C PRO A 7 -1.43 -2.06 9.88
N PHE A 8 -2.53 -2.32 9.18
CA PHE A 8 -3.17 -1.43 8.20
C PHE A 8 -4.69 -1.49 8.41
N HIS A 9 -5.17 -0.79 9.46
CA HIS A 9 -6.60 -0.66 9.85
C HIS A 9 -7.41 -1.96 9.66
N GLY A 10 -7.06 -2.97 10.45
CA GLY A 10 -7.73 -4.28 10.43
C GLY A 10 -7.16 -5.26 9.40
N ASN A 11 -6.18 -4.86 8.58
CA ASN A 11 -5.46 -5.74 7.66
C ASN A 11 -3.96 -5.71 7.89
N SER A 12 -3.26 -6.65 7.28
CA SER A 12 -1.80 -6.65 7.19
C SER A 12 -1.36 -6.19 5.81
N LEU A 13 -0.52 -5.16 5.75
CA LEU A 13 0.19 -4.79 4.54
C LEU A 13 1.45 -5.63 4.44
N TYR A 14 1.51 -6.50 3.44
CA TYR A 14 2.65 -7.35 3.18
C TYR A 14 3.74 -6.57 2.44
N VAL A 15 4.95 -6.57 2.97
CA VAL A 15 6.13 -6.02 2.31
C VAL A 15 7.09 -7.14 1.97
N VAL A 16 7.59 -7.14 0.73
CA VAL A 16 8.60 -8.08 0.24
C VAL A 16 9.87 -7.33 -0.14
N ASN A 17 11.04 -7.90 0.11
CA ASN A 17 12.29 -7.35 -0.41
C ASN A 17 12.49 -7.82 -1.85
N HIS A 18 12.74 -6.89 -2.77
CA HIS A 18 13.12 -7.16 -4.14
C HIS A 18 14.27 -6.22 -4.53
N ASN A 19 15.42 -6.81 -4.87
CA ASN A 19 16.65 -6.09 -5.22
C ASN A 19 17.10 -5.05 -4.17
N GLY A 20 16.97 -5.39 -2.88
CA GLY A 20 17.38 -4.50 -1.78
C GLY A 20 16.35 -3.43 -1.42
N GLU A 21 15.20 -3.40 -2.09
CA GLU A 21 14.15 -2.41 -1.85
C GLU A 21 12.84 -3.07 -1.39
N PRO A 22 12.09 -2.45 -0.44
CA PRO A 22 10.75 -2.92 -0.07
C PRO A 22 9.71 -2.66 -1.17
N TYR A 23 9.01 -3.72 -1.56
CA TYR A 23 7.88 -3.70 -2.49
C TYR A 23 6.60 -4.18 -1.81
N VAL A 24 5.47 -3.67 -2.28
CA VAL A 24 4.13 -3.99 -1.80
C VAL A 24 3.37 -4.72 -2.91
N PRO A 25 2.94 -5.97 -2.70
CA PRO A 25 2.03 -6.65 -3.61
C PRO A 25 0.68 -5.93 -3.58
N MET A 26 0.26 -5.35 -4.70
CA MET A 26 -0.87 -4.39 -4.70
C MET A 26 -2.24 -5.08 -4.63
N LYS A 27 -2.37 -6.31 -5.14
CA LYS A 27 -3.68 -6.99 -5.18
C LYS A 27 -4.26 -7.27 -3.78
N PRO A 28 -3.48 -7.78 -2.80
CA PRO A 28 -3.93 -7.89 -1.40
C PRO A 28 -4.32 -6.54 -0.78
N VAL A 29 -3.54 -5.47 -1.04
CA VAL A 29 -3.83 -4.13 -0.50
C VAL A 29 -5.17 -3.61 -1.02
N VAL A 30 -5.38 -3.70 -2.34
CA VAL A 30 -6.62 -3.28 -3.01
C VAL A 30 -7.82 -4.08 -2.48
N ALA A 31 -7.67 -5.39 -2.32
CA ALA A 31 -8.71 -6.25 -1.76
C ALA A 31 -9.03 -5.91 -0.29
N GLY A 32 -8.01 -5.70 0.55
CA GLY A 32 -8.19 -5.32 1.95
C GLY A 32 -8.82 -3.94 2.15
N MET A 33 -8.69 -3.04 1.17
CA MET A 33 -9.42 -1.76 1.15
C MET A 33 -10.86 -1.89 0.63
N GLY A 34 -11.29 -3.06 0.17
CA GLY A 34 -12.61 -3.28 -0.42
C GLY A 34 -12.77 -2.67 -1.83
N LEU A 35 -11.66 -2.45 -2.53
CA LEU A 35 -11.64 -1.84 -3.87
C LEU A 35 -11.60 -2.90 -4.97
N ALA A 36 -12.15 -2.57 -6.14
CA ALA A 36 -12.11 -3.46 -7.30
C ALA A 36 -10.70 -3.51 -7.93
N TRP A 37 -10.11 -4.71 -8.02
CA TRP A 37 -8.76 -4.92 -8.52
C TRP A 37 -8.54 -4.36 -9.93
N GLN A 38 -9.42 -4.66 -10.88
CA GLN A 38 -9.21 -4.30 -12.29
C GLN A 38 -9.10 -2.78 -12.49
N SER A 39 -9.96 -2.00 -11.82
CA SER A 39 -9.92 -0.54 -11.88
C SER A 39 -8.64 0.03 -11.29
N GLN A 40 -8.12 -0.56 -10.20
CA GLN A 40 -6.86 -0.11 -9.60
C GLN A 40 -5.65 -0.54 -10.42
N LEU A 41 -5.67 -1.74 -11.01
CA LEU A 41 -4.61 -2.21 -11.92
C LEU A 41 -4.47 -1.28 -13.13
N ALA A 42 -5.58 -0.82 -13.71
CA ALA A 42 -5.55 0.17 -14.80
C ALA A 42 -4.87 1.47 -14.36
N LYS A 43 -5.21 2.01 -13.17
CA LYS A 43 -4.56 3.20 -12.62
C LYS A 43 -3.07 3.01 -12.34
N LEU A 44 -2.69 1.84 -11.82
CA LEU A 44 -1.29 1.46 -11.57
C LEU A 44 -0.50 1.47 -12.88
N ARG A 45 -1.02 0.83 -13.93
CA ARG A 45 -0.39 0.81 -15.25
C ARG A 45 -0.36 2.19 -15.90
N GLN A 46 -1.35 3.04 -15.69
CA GLN A 46 -1.38 4.38 -16.29
C GLN A 46 -0.39 5.34 -15.63
N ARG A 47 -0.35 5.40 -14.29
CA ARG A 47 0.42 6.43 -13.56
C ARG A 47 1.77 5.93 -13.04
N PHE A 48 1.93 4.63 -12.85
CA PHE A 48 3.08 4.04 -12.16
C PHE A 48 3.79 2.96 -12.99
N ALA A 49 3.51 2.85 -14.30
CA ALA A 49 4.10 1.83 -15.20
C ALA A 49 5.63 1.69 -15.07
N SER A 50 6.35 2.80 -14.92
CA SER A 50 7.82 2.79 -14.81
C SER A 50 8.35 2.29 -13.46
N THR A 51 7.48 2.09 -12.47
CA THR A 51 7.87 1.71 -11.11
C THR A 51 7.24 0.40 -10.64
N ILE A 52 6.09 0.00 -11.19
CA ILE A 52 5.51 -1.30 -10.86
C ILE A 52 6.27 -2.42 -11.57
N THR A 53 6.36 -3.58 -10.93
CA THR A 53 6.95 -4.78 -11.51
C THR A 53 6.14 -6.02 -11.13
N GLU A 54 6.31 -7.11 -11.87
CA GLU A 54 5.78 -8.42 -11.48
C GLU A 54 6.84 -9.16 -10.66
N ILE A 55 6.49 -9.47 -9.41
CA ILE A 55 7.35 -10.25 -8.51
C ILE A 55 6.69 -11.63 -8.34
N VAL A 56 7.46 -12.69 -8.59
CA VAL A 56 7.04 -14.07 -8.34
C VAL A 56 6.97 -14.30 -6.83
N MET A 57 5.81 -14.68 -6.32
CA MET A 57 5.59 -15.00 -4.92
C MET A 57 5.01 -16.40 -4.77
N VAL A 58 5.46 -17.11 -3.74
CA VAL A 58 4.88 -18.40 -3.35
C VAL A 58 3.67 -18.11 -2.46
N ALA A 59 2.49 -18.52 -2.92
CA ALA A 59 1.27 -18.44 -2.13
C ALA A 59 1.23 -19.57 -1.07
N GLU A 60 0.29 -19.50 -0.12
CA GLU A 60 0.13 -20.51 0.95
C GLU A 60 -0.05 -21.93 0.42
N ASP A 61 -0.60 -22.08 -0.79
CA ASP A 61 -0.78 -23.35 -1.49
C ASP A 61 0.50 -23.88 -2.16
N GLY A 62 1.66 -23.24 -1.92
CA GLY A 62 2.94 -23.56 -2.52
C GLY A 62 3.08 -23.14 -3.99
N LYS A 63 2.05 -22.55 -4.59
CA LYS A 63 2.08 -22.16 -6.01
C LYS A 63 2.74 -20.81 -6.19
N GLN A 64 3.53 -20.70 -7.26
CA GLN A 64 4.10 -19.44 -7.70
C GLN A 64 3.03 -18.60 -8.42
N ARG A 65 2.96 -17.32 -8.07
CA ARG A 65 2.06 -16.35 -8.71
C ARG A 65 2.82 -15.05 -8.98
N ASN A 66 2.67 -14.51 -10.18
CA ASN A 66 3.15 -13.17 -10.50
C ASN A 66 2.22 -12.14 -9.84
N MET A 67 2.81 -11.30 -8.99
CA MET A 67 2.09 -10.24 -8.30
C MET A 67 2.60 -8.88 -8.79
N VAL A 68 1.69 -8.09 -9.36
CA VAL A 68 1.93 -6.66 -9.62
C VAL A 68 2.24 -5.99 -8.30
N SER A 69 3.46 -5.49 -8.19
CA SER A 69 4.03 -4.96 -6.96
C SER A 69 4.57 -3.56 -7.21
N MET A 70 4.48 -2.72 -6.18
CA MET A 70 4.91 -1.32 -6.23
C MET A 70 5.98 -1.07 -5.15
N PRO A 71 7.01 -0.25 -5.44
CA PRO A 71 7.91 0.30 -4.42
C PRO A 71 7.13 0.88 -3.24
N LEU A 72 7.45 0.49 -1.99
CA LEU A 72 6.73 0.98 -0.81
C LEU A 72 6.68 2.52 -0.76
N ARG A 73 7.78 3.18 -1.16
CA ARG A 73 7.88 4.65 -1.26
C ARG A 73 6.86 5.32 -2.22
N LYS A 74 6.24 4.56 -3.13
CA LYS A 74 5.23 5.06 -4.09
C LYS A 74 3.79 4.80 -3.63
N LEU A 75 3.60 4.03 -2.55
CA LEU A 75 2.28 3.64 -2.05
C LEU A 75 1.38 4.84 -1.70
N ALA A 76 1.93 5.84 -1.00
CA ALA A 76 1.20 7.07 -0.67
C ALA A 76 0.70 7.79 -1.93
N GLY A 77 1.53 7.84 -2.97
CA GLY A 77 1.14 8.42 -4.27
C GLY A 77 -0.01 7.66 -4.95
N TRP A 78 -0.08 6.34 -4.78
CA TRP A 78 -1.23 5.55 -5.25
C TRP A 78 -2.49 5.81 -4.41
N LEU A 79 -2.37 5.86 -3.08
CA LEU A 79 -3.49 6.14 -2.16
C LEU A 79 -4.18 7.47 -2.50
N GLN A 80 -3.39 8.51 -2.81
CA GLN A 80 -3.90 9.82 -3.21
C GLN A 80 -4.62 9.82 -4.59
N THR A 81 -4.58 8.73 -5.35
CA THR A 81 -5.37 8.58 -6.61
C THR A 81 -6.80 8.07 -6.39
N ILE A 82 -7.11 7.67 -5.16
CA ILE A 82 -8.41 7.12 -4.79
C ILE A 82 -9.28 8.30 -4.34
N ASN A 83 -10.37 8.55 -5.08
CA ASN A 83 -11.29 9.62 -4.71
C ASN A 83 -12.33 9.08 -3.71
N PRO A 84 -12.40 9.59 -2.46
CA PRO A 84 -13.33 9.11 -1.43
C PRO A 84 -14.82 9.24 -1.83
N ASN A 85 -15.15 10.14 -2.76
CA ASN A 85 -16.51 10.31 -3.28
C ASN A 85 -16.87 9.30 -4.36
N LYS A 86 -15.88 8.59 -4.93
CA LYS A 86 -16.06 7.57 -5.97
C LYS A 86 -15.84 6.14 -5.47
N VAL A 87 -15.78 5.96 -4.16
CA VAL A 87 -15.73 4.64 -3.51
C VAL A 87 -17.05 4.37 -2.80
N LYS A 88 -17.29 3.12 -2.42
CA LYS A 88 -18.50 2.76 -1.67
C LYS A 88 -18.53 3.46 -0.30
N PRO A 89 -19.71 3.83 0.24
CA PRO A 89 -19.80 4.51 1.53
C PRO A 89 -19.03 3.80 2.65
N GLU A 90 -19.11 2.47 2.73
CA GLU A 90 -18.48 1.67 3.78
C GLU A 90 -16.93 1.65 3.75
N ILE A 91 -16.30 2.11 2.66
CA ILE A 91 -14.83 2.19 2.54
C ILE A 91 -14.30 3.63 2.54
N ARG A 92 -15.17 4.63 2.47
CA ARG A 92 -14.81 6.05 2.35
C ARG A 92 -13.92 6.51 3.50
N ASP A 93 -14.35 6.30 4.73
CA ASP A 93 -13.63 6.77 5.93
C ASP A 93 -12.25 6.12 6.04
N LYS A 94 -12.11 4.87 5.58
CA LYS A 94 -10.83 4.17 5.53
C LYS A 94 -9.87 4.84 4.55
N VAL A 95 -10.35 5.24 3.36
CA VAL A 95 -9.54 5.94 2.36
C VAL A 95 -9.09 7.31 2.89
N ILE A 96 -10.03 8.09 3.47
CA ILE A 96 -9.75 9.42 4.02
C ILE A 96 -8.68 9.33 5.10
N ARG A 97 -8.84 8.42 6.07
CA ARG A 97 -7.88 8.22 7.15
C ARG A 97 -6.47 7.92 6.65
N TYR A 98 -6.33 7.15 5.57
CA TYR A 98 -5.01 6.89 4.98
C TYR A 98 -4.39 8.09 4.30
N GLN A 99 -5.21 8.90 3.63
CA GLN A 99 -4.75 10.12 2.99
C GLN A 99 -4.29 11.12 4.04
N GLU A 100 -5.11 11.33 5.08
CA GLU A 100 -4.77 12.17 6.24
C GLU A 100 -3.49 11.68 6.95
N GLU A 101 -3.34 10.38 7.20
CA GLU A 101 -2.10 9.85 7.79
C GLU A 101 -0.86 10.15 6.93
N CYS A 102 -0.97 10.06 5.60
CA CYS A 102 0.14 10.42 4.72
C CYS A 102 0.46 11.92 4.79
N ASP A 103 -0.57 12.75 4.85
CA ASP A 103 -0.44 14.21 4.90
C ASP A 103 0.18 14.65 6.24
N ASP A 104 -0.28 14.07 7.36
CA ASP A 104 0.26 14.30 8.70
C ASP A 104 1.72 13.87 8.81
N VAL A 105 2.08 12.69 8.28
CA VAL A 105 3.47 12.22 8.25
C VAL A 105 4.38 13.21 7.50
N LEU A 106 3.93 13.72 6.35
CA LEU A 106 4.71 14.72 5.60
C LEU A 106 4.80 16.06 6.34
N TYR A 107 3.69 16.50 6.94
CA TYR A 107 3.65 17.72 7.73
C TYR A 107 4.58 17.66 8.94
N GLU A 108 4.53 16.57 9.72
CA GLU A 108 5.41 16.36 10.88
C GLU A 108 6.88 16.29 10.47
N TYR A 109 7.19 15.59 9.37
CA TYR A 109 8.55 15.53 8.86
C TYR A 109 9.11 16.94 8.57
N TRP A 110 8.32 17.80 7.92
CA TRP A 110 8.76 19.15 7.58
C TRP A 110 8.79 20.13 8.75
N THR A 111 7.89 19.97 9.73
CA THR A 111 7.77 20.91 10.86
C THR A 111 8.59 20.52 12.08
N LYS A 112 8.78 19.22 12.32
CA LYS A 112 9.50 18.67 13.48
C LYS A 112 10.86 18.08 13.11
N GLY A 113 11.11 17.81 11.82
CA GLY A 113 12.35 17.21 11.31
C GLY A 113 12.43 15.68 11.43
N PHE A 114 11.46 15.04 12.10
CA PHE A 114 11.34 13.59 12.21
C PHE A 114 9.89 13.18 12.46
N VAL A 115 9.57 11.91 12.17
CA VAL A 115 8.24 11.33 12.37
C VAL A 115 8.37 10.03 13.13
N VAL A 116 7.47 9.81 14.10
CA VAL A 116 7.44 8.59 14.89
C VAL A 116 6.21 7.78 14.50
N ASN A 117 6.40 6.49 14.20
CA ASN A 117 5.27 5.58 13.98
C ASN A 117 4.78 5.04 15.34
N PRO A 118 3.63 5.50 15.86
CA PRO A 118 3.16 5.08 17.18
C PRO A 118 2.88 3.57 17.24
N ARG A 119 2.57 2.94 16.10
CA ARG A 119 2.30 1.49 16.02
C ARG A 119 3.57 0.64 16.23
N LYS A 120 4.75 1.25 16.21
CA LYS A 120 6.03 0.59 16.54
C LYS A 120 6.53 0.93 17.95
N MET A 121 5.87 1.84 18.66
CA MET A 121 6.28 2.25 20.00
C MET A 121 5.71 1.37 21.12
N SER A 122 4.64 0.62 20.85
CA SER A 122 4.10 -0.36 21.80
C SER A 122 4.85 -1.67 21.68
N VAL A 123 5.96 -1.79 22.41
CA VAL A 123 6.57 -3.06 22.83
C VAL A 123 6.50 -3.12 24.35
#